data_AF-A0A938MBV7-F1
#
_entry.id   AF-A0A938MBV7-F1
#
_cell.length_a   1.000
_cell.length_b   1.000
_cell.length_c   1.000
_cell.angle_alpha   90.00
_cell.angle_beta   90.00
_cell.angle_gamma   90.00
#
_symmetry.space_group_name_H-M   'P 1'
#
loop_
_entity.id
_entity.type
_entity.pdbx_description
1 polymer ?
#
loop_
_entity_poly.entity_id
_entity_poly.type
_entity_poly.pdbx_seq_one_letter_code
_entity_poly.pdbx_strand_id
1 'polypeptide(L)'
;MTRLAMKRKLAVLAVGVFAALAAGAVLVVSNSDPYHLRAKPRREWKDRAVAEIARRTADPAWVASEIAALKARAAECPADSVGWLSPHLILMKNGDWIAYASICSKEDNRIHDIFVGRGSDGKWYYSTFHFCRGMIVLTMPNDMDGPPENLPKFAVAYRLREFDGHSDECLQKTWPLKRR
;
A
#
# COMPACT_ATOMS: atom_id res chain seq x y z
N MET A 1 -26.16 -9.78 -59.44
CA MET A 1 -25.64 -8.95 -58.32
C MET A 1 -24.21 -8.54 -58.63
N THR A 2 -23.93 -7.25 -58.72
CA THR A 2 -22.68 -6.71 -59.26
C THR A 2 -21.49 -6.93 -58.29
N ARG A 3 -20.33 -7.33 -58.83
CA ARG A 3 -19.06 -7.56 -58.09
C ARG A 3 -18.71 -6.43 -57.09
N LEU A 4 -19.17 -5.21 -57.37
CA LEU A 4 -18.97 -4.02 -56.54
C LEU A 4 -19.72 -4.11 -55.19
N ALA A 5 -20.94 -4.66 -55.17
CA ALA A 5 -21.73 -4.81 -53.95
C ALA A 5 -21.14 -5.89 -53.02
N MET A 6 -20.55 -6.94 -53.60
CA MET A 6 -19.88 -8.01 -52.86
C MET A 6 -18.57 -7.52 -52.23
N LYS A 7 -17.77 -6.72 -52.96
CA LYS A 7 -16.55 -6.07 -52.45
C LYS A 7 -16.84 -5.09 -51.31
N ARG A 8 -17.93 -4.31 -51.38
CA ARG A 8 -18.36 -3.41 -50.29
C ARG A 8 -18.76 -4.17 -49.03
N LYS A 9 -19.51 -5.27 -49.16
CA LYS A 9 -19.87 -6.11 -47.99
C LYS A 9 -18.65 -6.75 -47.33
N LEU A 10 -17.71 -7.25 -48.12
CA LEU A 10 -16.42 -7.77 -47.64
C LEU A 10 -15.57 -6.70 -46.95
N ALA A 11 -15.52 -5.48 -47.51
CA ALA A 11 -14.80 -4.37 -46.89
C ALA A 11 -15.41 -3.96 -45.54
N VAL A 12 -16.74 -3.87 -45.44
CA VAL A 12 -17.44 -3.55 -44.18
C VAL A 12 -17.21 -4.63 -43.12
N LEU A 13 -17.28 -5.91 -43.52
CA LEU A 13 -16.95 -7.04 -42.63
C LEU A 13 -15.50 -6.98 -42.14
N ALA A 14 -14.54 -6.73 -43.03
CA ALA A 14 -13.13 -6.64 -42.67
C ALA A 14 -12.85 -5.49 -41.70
N VAL A 15 -13.45 -4.31 -41.92
CA VAL A 15 -13.33 -3.16 -41.00
C VAL A 15 -13.97 -3.47 -39.65
N GLY A 16 -15.14 -4.11 -39.63
CA GLY A 16 -15.81 -4.51 -38.38
C GLY A 16 -14.99 -5.50 -37.54
N VAL A 17 -14.40 -6.51 -38.18
CA VAL A 17 -13.52 -7.49 -37.51
C VAL A 17 -12.26 -6.80 -36.99
N PHE A 18 -11.63 -5.94 -37.79
CA PHE A 18 -10.44 -5.20 -37.36
C PHE A 18 -10.73 -4.28 -36.16
N ALA A 19 -11.86 -3.57 -36.17
CA ALA A 19 -12.27 -2.72 -35.06
C ALA A 19 -12.54 -3.53 -33.78
N ALA A 20 -13.18 -4.69 -33.89
CA ALA A 20 -13.42 -5.58 -32.75
C ALA A 20 -12.11 -6.15 -32.18
N LEU A 21 -11.17 -6.56 -33.03
CA LEU A 21 -9.84 -7.03 -32.61
C LEU A 21 -9.02 -5.90 -31.96
N ALA A 22 -9.05 -4.70 -32.51
CA ALA A 22 -8.39 -3.54 -31.94
C ALA A 22 -8.98 -3.17 -30.57
N ALA A 23 -10.31 -3.16 -30.42
CA ALA A 23 -10.97 -2.94 -29.14
C ALA A 23 -10.62 -4.03 -28.11
N GLY A 24 -10.61 -5.30 -28.53
CA GLY A 24 -10.17 -6.41 -27.68
C GLY A 24 -8.71 -6.27 -27.23
N ALA A 25 -7.81 -5.90 -28.13
CA ALA A 25 -6.40 -5.67 -27.82
C ALA A 25 -6.21 -4.50 -26.86
N VAL A 26 -6.93 -3.38 -27.06
CA VAL A 26 -6.90 -2.23 -26.15
C VAL A 26 -7.40 -2.63 -24.75
N LEU A 27 -8.49 -3.38 -24.64
CA LEU A 27 -9.00 -3.84 -23.34
C LEU A 27 -8.01 -4.78 -22.63
N VAL A 28 -7.37 -5.69 -23.36
CA VAL A 28 -6.35 -6.58 -22.80
C VAL A 28 -5.14 -5.78 -22.33
N VAL A 29 -4.60 -4.88 -23.16
CA VAL A 29 -3.42 -4.05 -22.82
C VAL A 29 -3.72 -3.13 -21.62
N SER A 30 -4.89 -2.48 -21.61
CA SER A 30 -5.29 -1.58 -20.53
C SER A 30 -5.45 -2.30 -19.18
N ASN A 31 -5.88 -3.57 -19.22
CA ASN A 31 -6.11 -4.37 -18.02
C ASN A 31 -4.88 -5.22 -17.62
N SER A 32 -3.82 -5.22 -18.42
CA SER A 32 -2.59 -5.97 -18.18
C SER A 32 -1.41 -5.11 -17.73
N ASP A 33 -1.61 -3.82 -17.48
CA ASP A 33 -0.61 -2.98 -16.81
C ASP A 33 -0.33 -3.56 -15.40
N PRO A 34 0.82 -4.24 -15.20
CA PRO A 34 1.13 -4.90 -13.93
C PRO A 34 1.42 -3.87 -12.82
N TYR A 35 1.57 -2.60 -13.19
CA TYR A 35 1.85 -1.48 -12.30
C TYR A 35 0.57 -0.74 -11.88
N HIS A 36 -0.59 -1.19 -12.35
CA HIS A 36 -1.86 -0.62 -11.92
C HIS A 36 -2.08 -0.88 -10.43
N LEU A 37 -2.65 0.11 -9.73
CA LEU A 37 -2.93 0.03 -8.29
C LEU A 37 -3.82 -1.14 -7.89
N ARG A 38 -4.59 -1.67 -8.84
CA ARG A 38 -5.45 -2.84 -8.69
C ARG A 38 -4.89 -4.07 -9.40
N ALA A 39 -3.59 -4.12 -9.66
CA ALA A 39 -2.97 -5.31 -10.23
C ALA A 39 -3.10 -6.50 -9.26
N LYS A 40 -3.21 -7.71 -9.81
CA LYS A 40 -3.36 -8.95 -9.03
C LYS A 40 -2.27 -9.10 -7.94
N PRO A 41 -0.97 -8.88 -8.22
CA PRO A 41 0.07 -9.00 -7.19
C PRO A 41 -0.15 -8.09 -5.98
N ARG A 42 -0.61 -6.85 -6.21
CA ARG A 42 -0.86 -5.86 -5.16
C ARG A 42 -2.06 -6.23 -4.30
N ARG A 43 -3.13 -6.77 -4.89
CA ARG A 43 -4.28 -7.32 -4.14
C ARG A 43 -3.87 -8.49 -3.26
N GLU A 44 -3.19 -9.47 -3.84
CA GLU A 44 -2.75 -10.66 -3.11
C GLU A 44 -1.78 -10.30 -1.98
N TRP A 45 -0.89 -9.34 -2.19
CA TRP A 45 -0.04 -8.81 -1.13
C TRP A 45 -0.87 -8.15 -0.02
N LYS A 46 -1.83 -7.29 -0.38
CA LYS A 46 -2.73 -6.62 0.57
C LYS A 46 -3.48 -7.65 1.42
N ASP A 47 -4.10 -8.64 0.79
CA ASP A 47 -4.90 -9.65 1.49
C ASP A 47 -4.06 -10.42 2.53
N ARG A 48 -2.84 -10.83 2.16
CA ARG A 48 -1.90 -11.47 3.09
C ARG A 48 -1.46 -10.54 4.21
N ALA A 49 -1.12 -9.30 3.88
CA ALA A 49 -0.66 -8.31 4.85
C ALA A 49 -1.73 -8.01 5.90
N VAL A 50 -2.97 -7.77 5.46
CA VAL A 50 -4.13 -7.55 6.34
C VAL A 50 -4.37 -8.77 7.24
N ALA A 51 -4.39 -9.98 6.67
CA ALA A 51 -4.62 -11.19 7.46
C ALA A 51 -3.55 -11.39 8.55
N GLU A 52 -2.28 -11.15 8.22
CA GLU A 52 -1.18 -11.28 9.16
C GLU A 52 -1.22 -10.21 10.27
N ILE A 53 -1.52 -8.95 9.92
CA ILE A 53 -1.69 -7.88 10.91
C ILE A 53 -2.89 -8.19 11.81
N ALA A 54 -4.01 -8.66 11.25
CA ALA A 54 -5.19 -9.04 12.01
C ALA A 54 -4.87 -10.16 13.00
N ARG A 55 -4.15 -11.20 12.55
CA ARG A 55 -3.72 -12.33 13.39
C ARG A 55 -2.85 -11.88 14.56
N ARG A 56 -1.87 -11.00 14.32
CA ARG A 56 -0.96 -10.48 15.36
C ARG A 56 -1.69 -9.59 16.37
N THR A 57 -2.51 -8.66 15.87
CA THR A 57 -3.24 -7.71 16.71
C THR A 57 -4.40 -8.35 17.47
N ALA A 58 -4.85 -9.54 17.08
CA ALA A 58 -5.80 -10.33 17.85
C ALA A 58 -5.18 -10.98 19.09
N ASP A 59 -3.86 -11.02 19.20
CA ASP A 59 -3.13 -11.49 20.38
C ASP A 59 -2.58 -10.30 21.19
N PRO A 60 -3.23 -9.92 22.30
CA PRO A 60 -2.75 -8.83 23.14
C PRO A 60 -1.36 -9.09 23.74
N ALA A 61 -0.98 -10.35 23.96
CA ALA A 61 0.34 -10.69 24.49
C ALA A 61 1.43 -10.38 23.46
N TRP A 62 1.16 -10.63 22.17
CA TRP A 62 2.05 -10.22 21.09
C TRP A 62 2.28 -8.70 21.10
N VAL A 63 1.21 -7.90 21.10
CA VAL A 63 1.31 -6.42 21.12
C VAL A 63 2.09 -5.94 22.34
N ALA A 64 1.80 -6.47 23.53
CA ALA A 64 2.50 -6.10 24.76
C ALA A 64 4.00 -6.45 24.69
N SER A 65 4.34 -7.62 24.16
CA SER A 65 5.72 -8.07 24.02
C SER A 65 6.51 -7.20 23.03
N GLU A 66 5.90 -6.83 21.90
CA GLU A 66 6.51 -5.97 20.89
C GLU A 66 6.81 -4.57 21.44
N ILE A 67 5.83 -3.98 22.16
CA ILE A 67 6.01 -2.67 22.82
C ILE A 67 7.09 -2.74 23.90
N ALA A 68 7.12 -3.82 24.69
CA ALA A 68 8.15 -4.01 25.72
C ALA A 68 9.54 -4.11 25.11
N ALA A 69 9.71 -4.86 24.01
CA ALA A 69 10.97 -5.00 23.29
C ALA A 69 11.46 -3.65 22.72
N LEU A 70 10.55 -2.84 22.17
CA LEU A 70 10.88 -1.48 21.71
C LEU A 70 11.37 -0.59 22.84
N LYS A 71 10.66 -0.57 23.97
CA LYS A 71 11.05 0.20 25.16
C LYS A 71 12.39 -0.26 25.74
N ALA A 72 12.66 -1.57 25.76
CA ALA A 72 13.95 -2.11 26.20
C ALA A 72 15.09 -1.64 25.31
N ARG A 73 14.94 -1.73 23.97
CA ARG A 73 15.91 -1.19 23.01
C ARG A 73 16.16 0.31 23.17
N ALA A 74 15.10 1.07 23.48
CA ALA A 74 15.20 2.50 23.74
C ALA A 74 16.07 2.81 24.97
N ALA A 75 15.95 1.98 26.01
CA ALA A 75 16.71 2.13 27.25
C ALA A 75 18.20 1.72 27.09
N GLU A 76 18.50 0.73 26.26
CA GLU A 76 19.85 0.21 26.07
C GLU A 76 20.76 1.16 25.28
N CYS A 77 20.23 1.91 24.31
CA CYS A 77 21.04 2.80 23.48
C CYS A 77 20.34 4.14 23.19
N PRO A 78 20.37 5.10 24.12
CA PRO A 78 19.65 6.37 23.98
C PRO A 78 20.10 7.24 22.80
N ALA A 79 21.36 7.11 22.36
CA ALA A 79 21.96 7.94 21.33
C ALA A 79 21.61 7.52 19.89
N ASP A 80 21.40 6.21 19.64
CA ASP A 80 21.22 5.64 18.29
C ASP A 80 19.98 4.74 18.15
N SER A 81 19.20 4.55 19.22
CA SER A 81 18.08 3.60 19.15
C SER A 81 16.85 4.19 18.46
N VAL A 82 16.45 3.52 17.37
CA VAL A 82 15.08 3.57 16.88
C VAL A 82 14.19 2.70 17.79
N GLY A 83 14.16 3.02 19.09
CA GLY A 83 13.43 2.32 20.15
C GLY A 83 11.90 2.45 20.08
N TRP A 84 11.41 2.87 18.92
CA TRP A 84 10.01 3.14 18.63
C TRP A 84 9.56 2.53 17.29
N LEU A 85 10.48 1.90 16.56
CA LEU A 85 10.21 1.26 15.28
C LEU A 85 10.73 -0.17 15.30
N SER A 86 9.83 -1.11 15.04
CA SER A 86 10.17 -2.50 14.71
C SER A 86 9.79 -2.77 13.25
N PRO A 87 10.16 -3.94 12.69
CA PRO A 87 9.67 -4.36 11.38
C PRO A 87 8.14 -4.45 11.25
N HIS A 88 7.40 -4.42 12.37
CA HIS A 88 5.99 -4.77 12.45
C HIS A 88 5.12 -3.79 13.23
N LEU A 89 5.72 -2.90 14.01
CA LEU A 89 5.01 -1.97 14.87
C LEU A 89 5.76 -0.63 14.93
N ILE A 90 4.99 0.46 14.81
CA ILE A 90 5.45 1.81 15.09
C ILE A 90 4.82 2.22 16.42
N LEU A 91 5.65 2.55 17.41
CA LEU A 91 5.26 3.06 18.72
C LEU A 91 5.40 4.59 18.73
N MET A 92 4.41 5.26 19.28
CA MET A 92 4.34 6.73 19.31
C MET A 92 4.57 7.26 20.72
N LYS A 93 4.89 8.55 20.83
CA LYS A 93 5.24 9.19 22.11
C LYS A 93 4.14 9.07 23.16
N ASN A 94 2.88 9.19 22.76
CA ASN A 94 1.74 9.08 23.67
C ASN A 94 1.34 7.63 24.01
N GLY A 95 2.05 6.62 23.48
CA GLY A 95 1.71 5.21 23.65
C GLY A 95 0.76 4.65 22.59
N ASP A 96 0.27 5.46 21.65
CA ASP A 96 -0.39 4.95 20.45
C ASP A 96 0.58 4.07 19.67
N TRP A 97 0.03 3.13 18.94
CA TRP A 97 0.80 2.25 18.08
C TRP A 97 0.05 1.93 16.80
N ILE A 98 0.79 1.53 15.78
CA ILE A 98 0.23 0.94 14.56
C ILE A 98 1.03 -0.30 14.18
N ALA A 99 0.35 -1.45 14.16
CA ALA A 99 0.91 -2.68 13.63
C ALA A 99 0.75 -2.67 12.12
N TYR A 100 1.80 -2.93 11.36
CA TYR A 100 1.82 -2.61 9.93
C TYR A 100 2.52 -3.64 9.05
N ALA A 101 2.28 -3.50 7.75
CA ALA A 101 3.09 -4.05 6.69
C ALA A 101 3.25 -2.99 5.59
N SER A 102 4.41 -2.94 4.97
CA SER A 102 4.69 -2.06 3.84
C SER A 102 5.51 -2.77 2.79
N ILE A 103 5.34 -2.37 1.54
CA ILE A 103 6.21 -2.79 0.45
C ILE A 103 6.36 -1.65 -0.54
N CYS A 104 7.54 -1.54 -1.15
CA CYS A 104 7.82 -0.59 -2.22
C CYS A 104 8.32 -1.27 -3.50
N SER A 105 8.38 -0.51 -4.59
CA SER A 105 8.81 -1.03 -5.89
C SER A 105 10.27 -1.51 -5.93
N LYS A 106 11.08 -1.15 -4.93
CA LYS A 106 12.45 -1.64 -4.76
C LYS A 106 12.52 -3.07 -4.18
N GLU A 107 11.42 -3.54 -3.58
CA GLU A 107 11.30 -4.90 -3.03
C GLU A 107 10.57 -5.82 -4.01
N ASP A 108 9.51 -5.32 -4.64
CA ASP A 108 8.80 -5.99 -5.72
C ASP A 108 8.37 -4.95 -6.75
N ASN A 109 8.97 -4.97 -7.94
CA ASN A 109 8.69 -3.98 -8.97
C ASN A 109 7.23 -3.97 -9.43
N ARG A 110 6.47 -5.04 -9.21
CA ARG A 110 5.03 -5.14 -9.53
C ARG A 110 4.15 -4.44 -8.51
N ILE A 111 4.69 -4.07 -7.35
CA ILE A 111 3.94 -3.44 -6.26
C ILE A 111 4.58 -2.09 -5.93
N HIS A 112 4.00 -1.03 -6.48
CA HIS A 112 4.34 0.32 -6.07
C HIS A 112 3.87 0.60 -4.64
N ASP A 113 4.60 1.44 -3.93
CA ASP A 113 4.38 1.92 -2.56
C ASP A 113 2.97 1.66 -1.99
N ILE A 114 2.94 0.80 -0.98
CA ILE A 114 1.74 0.53 -0.20
C ILE A 114 2.14 0.26 1.25
N PHE A 115 1.39 0.89 2.14
CA PHE A 115 1.39 0.68 3.58
C PHE A 115 -0.02 0.29 3.98
N VAL A 116 -0.14 -0.74 4.82
CA VAL A 116 -1.38 -1.08 5.52
C VAL A 116 -1.07 -1.28 6.99
N GLY A 117 -1.95 -0.83 7.88
CA GLY A 117 -1.75 -0.98 9.31
C GLY A 117 -3.03 -0.92 10.10
N ARG A 118 -2.98 -1.46 11.32
CA ARG A 118 -4.07 -1.42 12.29
C ARG A 118 -3.60 -0.66 13.53
N GLY A 119 -4.32 0.41 13.86
CA GLY A 119 -4.00 1.29 14.98
C GLY A 119 -4.42 0.74 16.33
N SER A 120 -3.85 1.33 17.39
CA SER A 120 -4.27 1.14 18.80
C SER A 120 -5.74 1.51 19.04
N ASP A 121 -6.32 2.35 18.19
CA ASP A 121 -7.74 2.71 18.16
C ASP A 121 -8.65 1.66 17.51
N GLY A 122 -8.07 0.53 17.08
CA GLY A 122 -8.78 -0.58 16.43
C GLY A 122 -9.08 -0.37 14.95
N LYS A 123 -8.77 0.81 14.39
CA LYS A 123 -9.07 1.17 13.00
C LYS A 123 -7.98 0.68 12.05
N TRP A 124 -8.39 0.49 10.79
CA TRP A 124 -7.48 0.15 9.70
C TRP A 124 -7.09 1.38 8.92
N TYR A 125 -5.82 1.45 8.56
CA TYR A 125 -5.21 2.55 7.85
C TYR A 125 -4.41 2.05 6.64
N TYR A 126 -4.36 2.86 5.59
CA TYR A 126 -3.50 2.60 4.44
C TYR A 126 -2.87 3.87 3.90
N SER A 127 -1.72 3.74 3.24
CA SER A 127 -1.07 4.85 2.52
C SER A 127 -0.33 4.36 1.29
N THR A 128 -0.17 5.24 0.29
CA THR A 128 0.73 5.03 -0.86
C THR A 128 1.94 5.96 -0.79
N PHE A 129 2.27 6.48 0.40
CA PHE A 129 3.51 7.20 0.66
C PHE A 129 4.71 6.25 0.55
N HIS A 130 5.84 6.75 0.04
CA HIS A 130 7.05 5.95 -0.15
C HIS A 130 7.82 5.81 1.16
N PHE A 131 7.60 4.71 1.87
CA PHE A 131 8.35 4.40 3.09
C PHE A 131 9.72 3.76 2.85
N CYS A 132 9.95 3.25 1.63
CA CYS A 132 11.12 2.45 1.24
C CYS A 132 11.36 1.24 2.16
N ARG A 133 12.42 0.49 1.88
CA ARG A 133 12.83 -0.68 2.66
C ARG A 133 13.14 -0.29 4.10
N GLY A 134 12.67 -1.10 5.04
CA GLY A 134 12.95 -0.91 6.46
C GLY A 134 12.46 0.42 7.02
N MET A 135 11.48 1.06 6.39
CA MET A 135 10.94 2.36 6.83
C MET A 135 11.99 3.46 6.91
N ILE A 136 13.01 3.44 6.04
CA ILE A 136 14.15 4.39 6.14
C ILE A 136 13.71 5.85 6.18
N VAL A 137 12.59 6.21 5.53
CA VAL A 137 12.06 7.58 5.56
C VAL A 137 11.70 8.06 6.97
N LEU A 138 11.38 7.12 7.88
CA LEU A 138 11.06 7.40 9.27
C LEU A 138 12.32 7.59 10.14
N THR A 139 13.48 7.15 9.66
CA THR A 139 14.74 7.15 10.43
C THR A 139 15.80 8.05 9.82
N MET A 140 15.48 8.82 8.76
CA MET A 140 16.43 9.75 8.18
C MET A 140 16.58 11.00 9.06
N PRO A 141 17.81 11.53 9.24
CA PRO A 141 18.10 12.67 10.14
C PRO A 141 17.33 13.96 9.81
N ASN A 142 16.80 14.08 8.59
CA ASN A 142 16.21 15.33 8.11
C ASN A 142 14.70 15.44 8.39
N ASP A 143 14.04 14.35 8.79
CA ASP A 143 12.56 14.31 8.84
C ASP A 143 11.98 14.03 10.24
N MET A 144 12.72 13.43 11.18
CA MET A 144 12.22 13.13 12.54
C MET A 144 13.34 12.95 13.59
N ASP A 145 13.40 13.84 14.59
CA ASP A 145 14.24 13.69 15.81
C ASP A 145 13.66 12.65 16.82
N GLY A 146 12.89 11.66 16.35
CA GLY A 146 12.31 10.63 17.20
C GLY A 146 10.92 10.14 16.79
N PRO A 147 10.21 9.43 17.69
CA PRO A 147 8.93 8.83 17.36
C PRO A 147 7.86 9.86 17.00
N PRO A 148 6.87 9.48 16.16
CA PRO A 148 5.67 10.27 15.95
C PRO A 148 4.99 10.59 17.28
N GLU A 149 4.33 11.75 17.35
CA GLU A 149 3.68 12.18 18.59
C GLU A 149 2.47 11.30 18.97
N ASN A 150 1.60 11.03 18.00
CA ASN A 150 0.35 10.29 18.15
C ASN A 150 -0.19 9.84 16.79
N LEU A 151 -1.17 8.93 16.81
CA LEU A 151 -1.68 8.27 15.60
C LEU A 151 -2.33 9.24 14.61
N PRO A 152 -3.16 10.22 15.03
CA PRO A 152 -3.70 11.22 14.13
C PRO A 152 -2.62 12.06 13.42
N LYS A 153 -1.59 12.51 14.14
CA LYS A 153 -0.49 13.27 13.54
C LYS A 153 0.31 12.42 12.55
N PHE A 154 0.59 11.16 12.90
CA PHE A 154 1.24 10.22 12.00
C PHE A 154 0.43 10.00 10.72
N ALA A 155 -0.89 9.81 10.87
CA ALA A 155 -1.78 9.61 9.74
C ALA A 155 -1.79 10.81 8.79
N VAL A 156 -1.81 12.04 9.33
CA VAL A 156 -1.73 13.27 8.52
C VAL A 156 -0.38 13.39 7.80
N ALA A 157 0.72 13.18 8.53
CA ALA A 157 2.08 13.36 8.01
C ALA A 157 2.35 12.43 6.82
N TYR A 158 1.95 11.16 6.94
CA TYR A 158 2.23 10.14 5.92
C TYR A 158 1.02 9.78 5.06
N ARG A 159 -0.01 10.64 5.06
CA ARG A 159 -1.20 10.51 4.20
C ARG A 159 -1.90 9.16 4.36
N LEU A 160 -2.03 8.69 5.59
CA LEU A 160 -2.86 7.52 5.87
C LEU A 160 -4.33 7.88 5.69
N ARG A 161 -5.12 6.92 5.23
CA ARG A 161 -6.58 6.98 5.19
C ARG A 161 -7.17 5.76 5.87
N GLU A 162 -8.31 5.95 6.49
CA GLU A 162 -9.07 4.85 7.09
C GLU A 162 -9.68 3.97 5.99
N PHE A 163 -9.81 2.68 6.25
CA PHE A 163 -10.59 1.74 5.45
C PHE A 163 -11.19 0.64 6.33
N ASP A 164 -11.99 -0.26 5.77
CA ASP A 164 -12.72 -1.30 6.50
C ASP A 164 -11.89 -2.56 6.84
N GLY A 165 -10.63 -2.62 6.40
CA GLY A 165 -9.77 -3.79 6.61
C GLY A 165 -10.05 -4.95 5.65
N HIS A 166 -10.92 -4.82 4.65
CA HIS A 166 -11.18 -5.92 3.70
C HIS A 166 -11.34 -5.45 2.24
N SER A 167 -11.87 -4.26 2.02
CA SER A 167 -12.07 -3.69 0.68
C SER A 167 -10.77 -3.38 -0.04
N ASP A 168 -10.90 -3.22 -1.34
CA ASP A 168 -9.83 -2.73 -2.22
C ASP A 168 -9.72 -1.19 -2.21
N GLU A 169 -10.37 -0.50 -1.25
CA GLU A 169 -10.19 0.95 -1.08
C GLU A 169 -8.73 1.29 -0.78
N CYS A 170 -8.06 0.46 0.02
CA CYS A 170 -6.67 0.65 0.40
C CYS A 170 -5.66 0.53 -0.76
N LEU A 171 -6.15 0.22 -1.96
CA LEU A 171 -5.35 0.20 -3.18
C LEU A 171 -5.32 1.57 -3.87
N GLN A 172 -6.20 2.50 -3.52
CA GLN A 172 -6.24 3.83 -4.13
C GLN A 172 -5.03 4.68 -3.71
N LYS A 173 -4.66 5.69 -4.51
CA LYS A 173 -3.58 6.61 -4.11
C LYS A 173 -3.98 7.48 -2.93
N THR A 174 -3.09 7.61 -1.97
CA THR A 174 -3.10 8.70 -0.99
C THR A 174 -2.00 9.73 -1.26
N TRP A 175 -0.99 9.35 -2.05
CA TRP A 175 0.17 10.17 -2.45
C TRP A 175 0.69 9.79 -3.86
N PRO A 176 1.29 10.73 -4.63
CA PRO A 176 1.23 12.18 -4.44
C PRO A 176 -0.20 12.69 -4.63
N LEU A 177 -0.50 13.85 -4.04
CA LEU A 177 -1.77 14.53 -4.30
C LEU A 177 -1.89 14.77 -5.80
N LYS A 178 -3.07 14.48 -6.39
CA LYS A 178 -3.36 14.91 -7.76
C LYS A 178 -3.12 16.43 -7.80
N ARG A 179 -2.20 16.89 -8.64
CA ARG A 179 -2.06 18.33 -8.93
C ARG A 179 -3.44 18.79 -9.40
N ARG A 180 -4.03 19.75 -8.69
CA ARG A 180 -5.25 20.42 -9.12
C ARG A 180 -4.92 21.37 -10.26
#